data_AF-A0A3P5Z8M0-F1
#
_entry.id   AF-A0A3P5Z8M0-F1
#
_cell.length_a   1.000
_cell.length_b   1.000
_cell.length_c   1.000
_cell.angle_alpha   90.00
_cell.angle_beta   90.00
_cell.angle_gamma   90.00
#
_symmetry.space_group_name_H-M   'P 1'
#
loop_
_entity.id
_entity.type
_entity.pdbx_description
1 polymer ?
#
loop_
_entity_poly.entity_id
_entity_poly.type
_entity_poly.pdbx_seq_one_letter_code
_entity_poly.pdbx_strand_id
1 'polypeptide(L)'
;GSWTSYVHFSRCGWIWMDSAGNMQLMGTRNFTLRDSALHSEVEALRWAMENMLQHSTCQSFGTDSKELIAMIKDSQAWLSFATELERIETLKICF
;
A
#
# COMPACT_ATOMS: atom_id res chain seq x y z
N GLY A 1 -6.07 0.73 -4.01
CA GLY A 1 -5.60 -0.23 -5.03
C GLY A 1 -6.73 -0.56 -5.97
N SER A 2 -6.48 -1.25 -7.09
CA SER A 2 -7.55 -1.68 -8.00
C SER A 2 -7.29 -3.10 -8.47
N TRP A 3 -8.32 -3.94 -8.33
CA TRP A 3 -8.32 -5.36 -8.66
C TRP A 3 -9.56 -5.70 -9.48
N THR A 4 -9.40 -6.60 -10.46
CA THR A 4 -10.50 -7.16 -11.26
C THR A 4 -10.20 -8.62 -11.59
N SER A 5 -11.22 -9.49 -11.59
CA SER A 5 -11.07 -10.92 -11.88
C SER A 5 -10.79 -11.26 -13.35
N TYR A 6 -11.01 -10.31 -14.28
CA TYR A 6 -10.99 -10.55 -15.72
C TYR A 6 -9.72 -10.05 -16.42
N VAL A 7 -8.85 -9.31 -15.72
CA VAL A 7 -7.72 -8.61 -16.33
C VAL A 7 -6.43 -9.05 -15.64
N HIS A 8 -5.40 -9.39 -16.42
CA HIS A 8 -4.12 -9.95 -15.94
C HIS A 8 -3.28 -9.04 -15.03
N PHE A 9 -3.73 -7.80 -14.79
CA PHE A 9 -2.98 -6.80 -14.05
C PHE A 9 -3.86 -6.13 -13.00
N SER A 10 -3.32 -5.94 -11.80
CA SER A 10 -3.86 -5.04 -10.78
C SER A 10 -3.17 -3.68 -10.91
N ARG A 11 -3.92 -2.59 -10.75
CA ARG A 11 -3.39 -1.22 -10.83
C ARG A 11 -3.28 -0.62 -9.43
N CYS A 12 -2.19 0.05 -9.15
CA CYS A 12 -2.08 0.91 -7.99
C CYS A 12 -1.65 2.31 -8.39
N GLY A 13 -2.01 3.27 -7.56
CA GLY A 13 -1.49 4.62 -7.61
C GLY A 13 -1.52 5.20 -6.21
N TRP A 14 -0.65 6.18 -5.97
CA TRP A 14 -0.65 6.92 -4.72
C TRP A 14 -0.47 8.41 -4.98
N ILE A 15 -1.08 9.18 -4.10
CA ILE A 15 -1.12 10.64 -4.17
C ILE A 15 -0.40 11.13 -2.92
N TRP A 16 0.50 12.09 -3.10
CA TRP A 16 1.05 12.86 -2.00
C TRP A 16 0.18 14.09 -1.77
N MET A 17 -0.11 14.37 -0.50
CA MET A 17 -0.81 15.57 -0.07
C MET A 17 0.14 16.39 0.80
N ASP A 18 0.35 17.65 0.45
CA ASP A 18 1.12 18.57 1.28
C ASP A 18 0.28 19.13 2.45
N SER A 19 0.91 19.89 3.34
CA SER A 19 0.24 20.52 4.48
C SER A 19 -0.78 21.59 4.08
N ALA A 20 -0.74 22.09 2.84
CA ALA A 20 -1.70 23.03 2.29
C ALA A 20 -2.88 22.32 1.60
N GLY A 21 -2.90 20.99 1.59
CA GLY A 21 -3.94 20.18 0.96
C GLY A 21 -3.80 20.02 -0.56
N ASN A 22 -2.66 20.42 -1.14
CA ASN A 22 -2.39 20.20 -2.55
C ASN A 22 -2.08 18.73 -2.79
N MET A 23 -2.75 18.16 -3.80
CA MET A 23 -2.61 16.76 -4.16
C MET A 23 -1.74 16.63 -5.41
N GLN A 24 -0.69 15.79 -5.34
CA GLN A 24 0.15 15.45 -6.46
C GLN A 24 0.16 13.93 -6.68
N LEU A 25 -0.15 13.49 -7.91
CA LEU A 25 0.02 12.10 -8.28
C LEU A 25 1.51 11.77 -8.35
N MET A 26 1.98 10.90 -7.46
CA MET A 26 3.40 10.57 -7.37
C MET A 26 3.77 9.32 -8.17
N GLY A 27 2.79 8.47 -8.47
CA GLY A 27 3.01 7.39 -9.42
C GLY A 27 1.82 6.46 -9.58
N THR A 28 1.84 5.74 -10.71
CA THR A 28 0.95 4.61 -10.99
C THR A 28 1.78 3.40 -11.40
N ARG A 29 1.43 2.21 -10.93
CA ARG A 29 2.11 0.96 -11.30
C ARG A 29 1.11 -0.16 -11.56
N ASN A 30 1.45 -1.00 -12.54
CA ASN A 30 0.77 -2.27 -12.76
C ASN A 30 1.51 -3.37 -11.99
N PHE A 31 0.79 -4.18 -11.26
CA PHE A 31 1.28 -5.42 -10.67
C PHE A 31 0.73 -6.61 -11.47
N THR A 32 1.56 -7.65 -11.61
CA THR A 32 1.10 -8.96 -12.06
C THR A 32 -0.01 -9.45 -11.12
N LEU A 33 -1.02 -10.11 -11.67
CA LEU A 33 -2.22 -10.58 -10.96
C LEU A 33 -1.91 -11.05 -9.53
N ARG A 34 -2.61 -10.49 -8.54
CA ARG A 34 -2.59 -11.00 -7.17
C ARG A 34 -3.94 -11.61 -6.81
N ASP A 35 -3.92 -12.52 -5.84
CA ASP A 35 -5.02 -13.44 -5.55
C ASP A 35 -6.28 -12.75 -4.98
N SER A 36 -6.20 -11.47 -4.59
CA SER A 36 -7.37 -10.72 -4.05
C SER A 36 -7.19 -9.20 -4.11
N ALA A 37 -8.30 -8.48 -3.95
CA ALA A 37 -8.29 -7.03 -3.78
C ALA A 37 -7.43 -6.58 -2.59
N LEU A 38 -7.48 -7.29 -1.47
CA LEU A 38 -6.65 -6.99 -0.29
C LEU A 38 -5.15 -7.10 -0.59
N HIS A 39 -4.72 -8.09 -1.37
CA HIS A 39 -3.32 -8.17 -1.83
C HIS A 39 -2.92 -6.96 -2.67
N SER A 40 -3.83 -6.44 -3.51
CA SER A 40 -3.57 -5.21 -4.29
C SER A 40 -3.46 -3.98 -3.40
N GLU A 41 -4.23 -3.88 -2.32
CA GLU A 41 -4.13 -2.79 -1.34
C GLU A 41 -2.82 -2.83 -0.56
N VAL A 42 -2.43 -4.01 -0.07
CA VAL A 42 -1.15 -4.24 0.63
C VAL A 42 0.03 -3.85 -0.24
N GLU A 43 0.04 -4.30 -1.49
CA GLU A 43 1.11 -4.02 -2.44
C GLU A 43 1.15 -2.54 -2.83
N ALA A 44 -0.02 -1.89 -2.94
CA ALA A 44 -0.11 -0.45 -3.17
C ALA A 44 0.50 0.35 -2.01
N LEU A 45 0.19 0.00 -0.76
CA LEU A 45 0.76 0.64 0.42
C LEU A 45 2.27 0.42 0.51
N ARG A 46 2.73 -0.83 0.35
CA ARG A 46 4.16 -1.18 0.33
C ARG A 46 4.92 -0.35 -0.69
N TRP A 47 4.39 -0.26 -1.91
CA TRP A 47 5.01 0.52 -2.98
C TRP A 47 5.02 2.02 -2.67
N ALA A 48 3.94 2.57 -2.14
CA ALA A 48 3.89 3.99 -1.74
C ALA A 48 4.96 4.30 -0.67
N MET A 49 5.10 3.45 0.34
CA MET A 49 6.14 3.57 1.38
C MET A 49 7.55 3.49 0.78
N GLU A 50 7.84 2.50 -0.07
CA GLU A 50 9.15 2.36 -0.71
C GLU A 50 9.54 3.57 -1.58
N ASN A 51 8.59 4.15 -2.31
CA ASN A 51 8.87 5.36 -3.09
C ASN A 51 9.06 6.56 -2.18
N MET A 52 8.25 6.68 -1.13
CA MET A 52 8.35 7.80 -0.20
C MET A 52 9.72 7.87 0.47
N LEU A 53 10.36 6.73 0.77
CA LEU A 53 11.72 6.69 1.32
C LEU A 53 12.75 7.47 0.48
N GLN A 54 12.53 7.56 -0.84
CA GLN A 54 13.42 8.28 -1.75
C GLN A 54 13.11 9.78 -1.85
N HIS A 55 11.93 10.21 -1.38
CA HIS A 55 11.40 11.56 -1.61
C HIS A 55 11.21 12.38 -0.34
N SER A 56 10.95 11.76 0.81
CA SER A 56 10.66 12.48 2.05
C SER A 56 10.70 11.58 3.29
N THR A 57 10.91 12.16 4.46
CA THR A 57 10.65 11.53 5.77
C THR A 57 9.15 11.61 6.14
N CYS A 58 8.25 11.56 5.17
CA CYS A 58 6.81 11.74 5.38
C CYS A 58 6.27 10.68 6.35
N GLN A 59 5.55 11.10 7.40
CA GLN A 59 5.23 10.25 8.56
C GLN A 59 3.84 9.61 8.51
N SER A 60 2.99 9.96 7.54
CA SER A 60 1.60 9.49 7.52
C SER A 60 1.20 8.93 6.17
N PHE A 61 0.67 7.71 6.19
CA PHE A 61 0.10 7.02 5.04
C PHE A 61 -1.40 6.81 5.24
N GLY A 62 -2.19 7.07 4.19
CA GLY A 62 -3.63 6.86 4.18
C GLY A 62 -4.04 5.71 3.27
N THR A 63 -5.07 4.97 3.66
CA THR A 63 -5.75 3.96 2.85
C THR A 63 -7.26 4.04 3.10
N ASP A 64 -8.06 3.77 2.07
CA ASP A 64 -9.51 3.63 2.14
C ASP A 64 -9.96 2.19 2.50
N SER A 65 -9.02 1.25 2.56
CA SER A 65 -9.31 -0.15 2.86
C SER A 65 -9.38 -0.42 4.37
N LYS A 66 -10.62 -0.64 4.85
CA LYS A 66 -10.86 -1.04 6.26
C LYS A 66 -10.21 -2.38 6.60
N GLU A 67 -10.18 -3.32 5.66
CA GLU A 67 -9.54 -4.62 5.85
C GLU A 67 -8.03 -4.48 5.99
N LEU A 68 -7.38 -3.63 5.17
CA LEU A 68 -5.95 -3.36 5.32
C LEU A 68 -5.63 -2.76 6.68
N ILE A 69 -6.46 -1.81 7.16
CA ILE A 69 -6.30 -1.23 8.50
C ILE A 69 -6.44 -2.30 9.59
N ALA A 70 -7.44 -3.18 9.49
CA ALA A 70 -7.64 -4.26 10.45
C ALA A 70 -6.43 -5.22 10.47
N MET A 71 -5.94 -5.57 9.29
CA MET A 71 -4.80 -6.47 9.12
C MET A 71 -3.49 -5.88 9.64
N ILE A 72 -3.26 -4.58 9.46
CA ILE A 72 -2.08 -3.91 10.04
C ILE A 72 -2.17 -3.83 11.57
N LYS A 73 -3.38 -3.70 12.14
CA LYS A 73 -3.59 -3.63 13.59
C LYS A 73 -3.43 -4.98 14.29
N ASP A 74 -3.84 -6.06 13.63
CA ASP A 74 -3.77 -7.42 14.17
C ASP A 74 -3.12 -8.36 13.16
N SER A 75 -1.83 -8.14 12.86
CA SER A 75 -1.12 -8.89 11.82
C SER A 75 -1.04 -10.39 12.09
N GLN A 76 -1.10 -10.80 13.36
CA GLN A 76 -1.02 -12.21 13.77
C GLN A 76 -2.28 -13.00 13.37
N ALA A 77 -3.43 -12.35 13.23
CA ALA A 77 -4.66 -12.99 12.77
C ALA A 77 -4.68 -13.28 11.25
N TRP A 78 -3.73 -12.73 10.48
CA TRP A 78 -3.71 -12.77 9.01
C TRP A 78 -2.51 -13.53 8.46
N LEU A 79 -2.37 -14.79 8.86
CA LEU A 79 -1.23 -15.65 8.49
C LEU A 79 -1.02 -15.78 6.97
N SER A 80 -2.08 -15.66 6.16
CA SER A 80 -1.97 -15.71 4.69
C SER A 80 -1.26 -14.50 4.08
N PHE A 81 -1.04 -13.44 4.85
CA PHE A 81 -0.34 -12.20 4.45
C PHE A 81 0.95 -11.97 5.25
N ALA A 82 1.43 -12.98 5.98
CA ALA A 82 2.52 -12.83 6.93
C ALA A 82 3.78 -12.21 6.29
N THR A 83 4.16 -12.67 5.09
CA THR A 83 5.34 -12.16 4.38
C THR A 83 5.18 -10.71 3.93
N GLU A 84 4.00 -10.36 3.40
CA GLU A 84 3.70 -8.99 3.00
C GLU A 84 3.66 -8.03 4.19
N LEU A 85 3.09 -8.47 5.31
CA LEU A 85 3.00 -7.68 6.54
C LEU A 85 4.38 -7.47 7.17
N GLU A 86 5.23 -8.48 7.21
CA GLU A 86 6.62 -8.34 7.67
C GLU A 86 7.37 -7.25 6.90
N ARG A 87 7.17 -7.16 5.58
CA ARG A 87 7.77 -6.09 4.76
C ARG A 87 7.22 -4.71 5.10
N ILE A 88 5.91 -4.59 5.32
CA ILE A 88 5.29 -3.32 5.72
C ILE A 88 5.80 -2.91 7.10
N GLU A 89 5.89 -3.82 8.07
CA GLU A 89 6.44 -3.56 9.40
C GLU A 89 7.91 -3.12 9.33
N THR A 90 8.70 -3.75 8.47
CA THR A 90 10.09 -3.32 8.24
C THR A 90 10.17 -1.90 7.69
N LEU A 91 9.31 -1.55 6.72
CA LEU A 91 9.26 -0.21 6.14
C LEU A 91 8.78 0.84 7.15
N LYS A 92 7.90 0.48 8.09
CA LYS A 92 7.47 1.41 9.16
C LYS A 92 8.62 1.87 10.05
N ILE A 93 9.67 1.08 10.23
CA ILE A 93 10.84 1.47 11.03
C ILE A 93 11.58 2.66 10.40
N CYS A 94 11.43 2.88 9.10
CA CYS A 94 12.12 3.93 8.35
C CYS A 94 11.39 5.28 8.33
N PHE A 95 10.18 5.38 8.90
CA PHE A 95 9.35 6.59 8.94
C PHE A 95 9.01 7.00 10.38
#